data_AF-A0A358AFS5-F1
#
_entry.id   AF-A0A358AFS5-F1
#
_cell.length_a   1.000
_cell.length_b   1.000
_cell.length_c   1.000
_cell.angle_alpha   90.00
_cell.angle_beta   90.00
_cell.angle_gamma   90.00
#
_symmetry.space_group_name_H-M   'P 1'
#
loop_
_entity.id
_entity.type
_entity.pdbx_description
1 polymer ?
#
loop_
_entity_poly.entity_id
_entity_poly.type
_entity_poly.pdbx_seq_one_letter_code
_entity_poly.pdbx_strand_id
1 'polypeptide(L)'
;MAKGVRTPTEVPITFKDIRFIGVVFKDVKHREFQFFTLLIFLHFLLVRRWNPSRERCWKKIISESKRYEKAFRFLNRMDETLFKTLPFLRRFCCNTVLILKK
;
A
#
# COMPACT_ATOMS: atom_id res chain seq x y z
N MET A 1 -1.47 1.18 17.34
CA MET A 1 -1.74 -0.11 16.67
C MET A 1 -3.24 -0.20 16.37
N ALA A 2 -3.64 -0.37 15.10
CA ALA A 2 -5.04 -0.32 14.67
C ALA A 2 -5.81 -1.62 15.00
N LYS A 3 -5.89 -1.97 16.30
CA LYS A 3 -6.56 -3.20 16.76
C LYS A 3 -8.10 -3.09 16.70
N GLY A 4 -8.65 -1.88 16.79
CA GLY A 4 -10.10 -1.65 16.87
C GLY A 4 -10.86 -1.70 15.54
N VAL A 5 -10.17 -1.75 14.39
CA VAL A 5 -10.79 -1.71 13.04
C VAL A 5 -10.50 -2.94 12.18
N ARG A 6 -9.71 -3.88 12.71
CA ARG A 6 -9.32 -5.14 12.07
C ARG A 6 -10.15 -6.28 12.63
N THR A 7 -10.49 -7.25 11.79
CA THR A 7 -11.04 -8.51 12.30
C THR A 7 -9.91 -9.37 12.88
N PRO A 8 -10.20 -10.28 13.84
CA PRO A 8 -9.18 -11.16 14.42
C PRO A 8 -8.43 -12.03 13.40
N THR A 9 -9.09 -12.33 12.28
CA THR A 9 -8.55 -13.13 11.17
C THR A 9 -7.83 -12.30 10.11
N GLU A 10 -7.84 -10.96 10.21
CA GLU A 10 -7.20 -10.07 9.25
C GLU A 10 -5.69 -10.04 9.48
N VAL A 11 -4.97 -10.89 8.73
CA VAL A 11 -3.51 -10.95 8.70
C VAL A 11 -2.94 -10.29 7.44
N PRO A 12 -1.77 -9.62 7.51
CA PRO A 12 -1.11 -9.09 6.33
C PRO A 12 -0.73 -10.20 5.34
N ILE A 13 -0.94 -9.94 4.05
CA ILE A 13 -0.47 -10.82 2.97
C ILE A 13 1.06 -10.84 2.97
N THR A 14 1.64 -12.03 2.87
CA THR A 14 3.07 -12.25 2.80
C THR A 14 3.51 -12.70 1.41
N PHE A 15 4.82 -12.58 1.13
CA PHE A 15 5.40 -13.14 -0.10
C PHE A 15 5.28 -14.67 -0.20
N LYS A 16 5.09 -15.37 0.93
CA LYS A 16 4.80 -16.81 0.93
C LYS A 16 3.41 -17.09 0.35
N ASP A 17 2.43 -16.27 0.72
CA ASP A 17 1.06 -16.37 0.21
C ASP A 17 1.02 -16.10 -1.30
N ILE A 18 1.75 -15.09 -1.77
CA ILE A 18 1.86 -14.79 -3.21
C ILE A 18 2.45 -15.99 -3.97
N ARG A 19 3.47 -16.64 -3.41
CA ARG A 19 4.08 -17.84 -4.01
C ARG A 19 3.11 -19.02 -4.04
N PHE A 20 2.32 -19.20 -2.99
CA PHE A 20 1.28 -20.23 -2.94
C PHE A 20 0.21 -20.02 -4.01
N ILE A 21 -0.23 -18.77 -4.21
CA ILE A 21 -1.17 -18.41 -5.28
C ILE A 21 -0.59 -18.75 -6.66
N GLY A 22 0.73 -18.56 -6.85
CA GLY A 22 1.46 -18.96 -8.06
C GLY A 22 1.37 -20.45 -8.44
N VAL A 23 1.04 -21.34 -7.49
CA VAL A 23 0.85 -22.77 -7.77
C VAL A 23 -0.51 -23.03 -8.46
N VAL A 24 -1.51 -22.21 -8.16
CA VAL A 24 -2.90 -22.42 -8.59
C VAL A 24 -3.20 -21.74 -9.92
N PHE A 25 -2.58 -20.59 -10.19
CA PHE A 25 -2.85 -19.77 -11.37
C PHE A 25 -1.72 -19.88 -12.39
N LYS A 26 -2.06 -19.89 -13.68
CA LYS A 26 -1.09 -20.02 -14.78
C LYS A 26 -0.15 -18.82 -14.91
N ASP A 27 -0.66 -17.62 -14.67
CA ASP A 27 0.13 -16.39 -14.72
C ASP A 27 -0.21 -15.53 -13.49
N VAL A 28 0.81 -15.30 -12.66
CA VAL A 28 0.72 -14.46 -11.45
C VAL A 28 1.72 -13.33 -11.61
N LYS A 29 1.19 -12.12 -11.80
CA LYS A 29 1.99 -10.89 -11.80
C LYS A 29 1.68 -10.12 -10.53
N HIS A 30 2.72 -9.65 -9.86
CA HIS A 30 2.56 -8.76 -8.73
C HIS A 30 3.39 -7.50 -8.94
N ARG A 31 2.88 -6.38 -8.42
CA ARG A 31 3.59 -5.11 -8.41
C ARG A 31 3.40 -4.43 -7.06
N GLU A 32 4.50 -4.23 -6.37
CA GLU A 32 4.54 -3.42 -5.18
C GLU A 32 4.57 -1.92 -5.53
N PHE A 33 3.90 -1.12 -4.71
CA PHE A 33 3.76 0.32 -4.93
C PHE A 33 3.58 1.05 -3.60
N GLN A 34 3.64 2.38 -3.64
CA GLN A 34 3.45 3.27 -2.48
C GLN A 34 4.58 3.23 -1.44
N PHE A 35 5.83 3.43 -1.86
CA PHE A 35 6.96 3.55 -0.93
C PHE A 35 6.96 4.92 -0.25
N PHE A 36 7.11 6.00 -1.01
CA PHE A 36 7.00 7.37 -0.49
C PHE A 36 5.56 7.76 -0.17
N THR A 37 4.59 7.11 -0.79
CA THR A 37 3.18 7.37 -0.46
C THR A 37 2.85 7.01 1.00
N LEU A 38 3.64 6.15 1.67
CA LEU A 38 3.57 5.98 3.13
C LEU A 38 3.77 7.28 3.91
N LEU A 39 4.53 8.24 3.37
CA LEU A 39 4.74 9.55 3.99
C LEU A 39 3.44 10.35 4.08
N ILE A 40 2.47 10.13 3.19
CA ILE A 40 1.13 10.74 3.31
C ILE A 40 0.43 10.22 4.57
N PHE A 41 0.52 8.92 4.86
CA PHE A 41 -0.02 8.36 6.09
C PHE A 41 0.71 8.89 7.33
N LEU A 42 2.03 9.05 7.24
CA LEU A 42 2.82 9.66 8.32
C LEU A 42 2.40 11.12 8.56
N HIS A 43 2.18 11.89 7.49
CA HIS A 43 1.67 13.26 7.58
C HIS A 43 0.29 13.30 8.26
N PHE A 44 -0.62 12.39 7.91
CA PHE A 44 -1.93 12.31 8.57
C PHE A 44 -1.84 11.91 10.05
N LEU A 45 -0.89 11.03 10.39
CA LEU A 45 -0.68 10.61 11.77
C LEU A 45 -0.06 11.73 12.62
N LEU A 46 0.97 12.42 12.10
CA LEU A 46 1.73 13.43 12.84
C LEU A 46 1.01 14.78 12.88
N VAL A 47 0.49 15.25 11.74
CA VAL A 47 -0.07 16.60 11.60
C VAL A 47 -1.56 16.59 11.93
N ARG A 48 -2.33 15.67 11.36
CA ARG A 48 -3.78 15.59 11.57
C ARG A 48 -4.17 14.77 12.80
N ARG A 49 -3.20 14.11 13.47
CA ARG A 49 -3.41 13.24 14.64
C ARG A 49 -4.57 12.27 14.46
N TRP A 50 -4.76 11.78 13.24
CA TRP A 50 -5.84 10.83 12.96
C TRP A 50 -5.57 9.52 13.70
N ASN A 51 -6.54 9.09 14.51
CA ASN A 51 -6.42 7.85 15.27
C ASN A 51 -6.74 6.64 14.36
N PRO A 52 -5.73 5.84 13.97
CA PRO A 52 -5.92 4.72 13.04
C PRO A 52 -6.76 3.58 13.65
N SER A 53 -7.02 3.63 14.97
CA SER A 53 -7.83 2.64 15.68
C SER A 53 -9.32 2.97 15.72
N ARG A 54 -9.73 4.19 15.38
CA ARG A 54 -11.15 4.58 15.34
C ARG A 54 -11.74 4.42 13.95
N GLU A 55 -10.99 4.81 12.93
CA GLU A 55 -11.45 4.78 11.54
C GLU A 55 -10.31 4.36 10.61
N ARG A 56 -10.66 3.65 9.52
CA ARG A 56 -9.70 3.19 8.53
C ARG A 56 -9.12 4.39 7.76
N CYS A 57 -7.85 4.72 8.01
CA CYS A 57 -7.16 5.85 7.36
C CYS A 57 -7.28 5.83 5.84
N TRP A 58 -7.17 4.65 5.21
CA TRP A 58 -7.28 4.52 3.76
C TRP A 58 -8.65 4.96 3.21
N LYS A 59 -9.76 4.79 3.96
CA LYS A 59 -11.08 5.27 3.53
C LYS A 59 -11.12 6.80 3.46
N LYS A 60 -10.50 7.49 4.43
CA LYS A 60 -10.39 8.95 4.41
C LYS A 60 -9.53 9.44 3.26
N ILE A 61 -8.45 8.74 2.93
CA ILE A 61 -7.60 9.08 1.79
C ILE A 61 -8.38 8.98 0.48
N ILE A 62 -9.24 7.98 0.32
CA ILE A 62 -10.08 7.86 -0.87
C ILE A 62 -11.13 8.99 -0.91
N SER A 63 -11.77 9.29 0.23
CA SER A 63 -12.76 10.37 0.32
C SER A 63 -12.15 11.75 0.04
N GLU A 64 -10.95 12.01 0.55
CA GLU A 64 -10.20 13.26 0.35
C GLU A 64 -9.23 13.19 -0.85
N SER A 65 -9.33 12.16 -1.69
CA SER A 65 -8.36 11.89 -2.77
C SER A 65 -8.18 13.07 -3.71
N LYS A 66 -9.26 13.80 -4.04
CA LYS A 66 -9.21 15.02 -4.88
C LYS A 66 -8.32 16.11 -4.30
N ARG A 67 -8.29 16.27 -2.97
CA ARG A 67 -7.47 17.28 -2.29
C ARG A 67 -5.98 16.92 -2.33
N TYR A 68 -5.67 15.63 -2.21
CA TYR A 68 -4.30 15.12 -2.16
C TYR A 68 -3.78 14.60 -3.52
N GLU A 69 -4.58 14.69 -4.58
CA GLU A 69 -4.26 14.14 -5.90
C GLU A 69 -2.92 14.65 -6.44
N LYS A 70 -2.64 15.95 -6.31
CA LYS A 70 -1.37 16.54 -6.76
C LYS A 70 -0.18 15.98 -5.99
N ALA A 71 -0.27 15.91 -4.66
CA ALA A 71 0.78 15.34 -3.81
C ALA A 71 0.98 13.86 -4.12
N PHE A 72 -0.11 13.11 -4.28
CA PHE A 72 -0.07 11.69 -4.61
C PHE A 72 0.58 11.45 -5.97
N ARG A 73 0.22 12.22 -7.01
CA ARG A 73 0.87 12.13 -8.33
C ARG A 73 2.36 12.45 -8.27
N PHE A 74 2.75 13.45 -7.48
CA PHE A 74 4.14 13.82 -7.30
C PHE A 74 4.93 12.68 -6.63
N LEU A 75 4.43 12.17 -5.50
CA LEU A 75 5.07 11.05 -4.79
C LEU A 75 5.10 9.77 -5.62
N ASN A 76 4.06 9.48 -6.39
CA ASN A 76 4.04 8.33 -7.28
C ASN A 76 5.10 8.45 -8.39
N ARG A 77 5.34 9.66 -8.91
CA ARG A 77 6.43 9.89 -9.87
C ARG A 77 7.80 9.70 -9.23
N MET A 78 7.98 10.12 -7.97
CA MET A 78 9.21 9.84 -7.23
C MET A 78 9.41 8.35 -6.99
N ASP A 79 8.35 7.64 -6.60
CA ASP A 79 8.34 6.17 -6.43
C ASP A 79 8.75 5.48 -7.74
N GLU A 80 8.19 5.88 -8.88
CA GLU A 80 8.55 5.31 -10.19
C GLU A 80 10.00 5.55 -10.57
N THR A 81 10.52 6.76 -10.36
CA THR A 81 11.93 7.07 -10.62
C THR A 81 12.85 6.26 -9.70
N LEU A 82 12.51 6.16 -8.41
CA LEU A 82 13.28 5.38 -7.44
C LEU A 82 13.28 3.89 -7.78
N PHE A 83 12.15 3.33 -8.23
CA PHE A 83 12.08 1.93 -8.60
C PHE A 83 12.76 1.61 -9.93
N LYS A 84 12.97 2.60 -10.80
CA LYS A 84 13.80 2.42 -12.00
C LYS A 84 15.28 2.27 -11.63
N THR A 85 15.75 3.00 -10.62
CA THR A 85 17.16 2.95 -10.19
C THR A 85 17.42 1.81 -9.21
N LEU A 86 16.49 1.52 -8.30
CA LEU A 86 16.64 0.55 -7.23
C LEU A 86 15.41 -0.38 -7.15
N PRO A 87 15.30 -1.38 -8.04
CA PRO A 87 14.15 -2.27 -8.09
C PRO A 87 13.98 -3.11 -6.81
N PHE A 88 15.05 -3.34 -6.05
CA PHE A 88 15.00 -4.06 -4.78
C PHE A 88 14.15 -3.36 -3.71
N LEU A 89 14.06 -2.03 -3.74
CA LEU A 89 13.27 -1.25 -2.78
C LEU A 89 11.76 -1.54 -2.84
N ARG A 90 11.30 -2.13 -3.95
CA ARG A 90 9.90 -2.58 -4.08
C ARG A 90 9.49 -3.55 -2.99
N ARG A 91 10.40 -4.38 -2.47
CA ARG A 91 10.10 -5.33 -1.38
C ARG A 91 9.73 -4.65 -0.06
N PHE A 92 10.09 -3.39 0.14
CA PHE A 92 9.78 -2.62 1.35
C PHE A 92 8.48 -1.83 1.24
N CYS A 93 7.81 -1.87 0.09
CA CYS A 93 6.49 -1.26 -0.08
C CYS A 93 5.44 -2.01 0.75
N CYS A 94 4.52 -1.27 1.36
CA CYS A 94 3.49 -1.85 2.21
C CYS A 94 2.24 -2.31 1.43
N ASN A 95 2.15 -2.03 0.13
CA ASN A 95 1.01 -2.41 -0.71
C ASN A 95 1.48 -3.15 -1.97
N THR A 96 0.72 -4.17 -2.34
CA THR A 96 0.97 -4.96 -3.55
C THR A 96 -0.33 -5.14 -4.33
N VAL A 97 -0.25 -5.05 -5.66
CA VAL A 97 -1.34 -5.43 -6.57
C VAL A 97 -1.00 -6.80 -7.17
N LEU A 98 -1.96 -7.71 -7.14
CA LEU A 98 -1.86 -9.03 -7.77
C LEU A 98 -2.77 -9.08 -9.00
N ILE A 99 -2.22 -9.49 -10.13
CA ILE A 99 -2.94 -9.80 -11.37
C ILE A 99 -2.81 -11.29 -11.58
N LEU A 100 -3.93 -11.99 -11.46
CA LEU A 100 -4.03 -13.44 -11.61
C LEU A 100 -4.74 -13.76 -12.91
N LYS A 101 -4.15 -14.63 -13.74
CA LYS A 101 -4.82 -15.19 -14.92
C LYS A 101 -4.91 -16.70 -14.79
N LYS A 102 -6.08 -17.22 -15.17
CA LYS A 102 -6.43 -18.64 -15.09
C LYS A 102 -6.05 -19.38 -16.38
#